data_AF-A0A2G2W436-F1
#
_entry.id   AF-A0A2G2W436-F1
#
_cell.length_a   1.000
_cell.length_b   1.000
_cell.length_c   1.000
_cell.angle_alpha   90.00
_cell.angle_beta   90.00
_cell.angle_gamma   90.00
#
_symmetry.space_group_name_H-M   'P 1'
#
loop_
_entity.id
_entity.type
_entity.pdbx_description
1 polymer ?
#
loop_
_entity_poly.entity_id
_entity_poly.type
_entity_poly.pdbx_seq_one_letter_code
_entity_poly.pdbx_strand_id
1 'polypeptide(L)'
;MAEKSTSLVSRSTAPSHFVMGKHRMAAAISSLDQQIQFIQEELDKLESYGEASIVCKEFLSMVESKPDALLPVTKGPTDVKWDRWFQGANGSRRNKRWI
;
A
#
# COMPACT_ATOMS: atom_id res chain seq x y z
N MET A 1 -25.31 -20.02 -65.07
CA MET A 1 -25.54 -20.00 -63.62
C MET A 1 -24.20 -20.24 -62.95
N ALA A 2 -23.59 -19.21 -62.38
CA ALA A 2 -22.38 -19.35 -61.58
C ALA A 2 -22.57 -18.44 -60.36
N GLU A 3 -22.85 -19.07 -59.21
CA GLU A 3 -23.11 -18.37 -57.95
C GLU A 3 -21.78 -17.83 -57.41
N LYS A 4 -21.70 -16.49 -57.27
CA LYS A 4 -20.54 -15.82 -56.69
C LYS A 4 -20.79 -15.62 -55.21
N SER A 5 -20.24 -16.52 -54.38
CA SER A 5 -20.30 -16.42 -52.93
C SER A 5 -19.52 -15.19 -52.45
N THR A 6 -20.24 -14.18 -51.97
CA THR A 6 -19.67 -13.02 -51.28
C THR A 6 -19.25 -13.42 -49.88
N SER A 7 -17.93 -13.48 -49.61
CA SER A 7 -17.42 -13.66 -48.26
C SER A 7 -17.61 -12.37 -47.45
N LEU A 8 -18.37 -12.47 -46.36
CA LEU A 8 -18.51 -11.40 -45.37
C LEU A 8 -17.22 -11.32 -44.55
N VAL A 9 -16.50 -10.21 -44.67
CA VAL A 9 -15.36 -9.88 -43.81
C VAL A 9 -15.88 -9.65 -42.39
N SER A 10 -15.68 -10.63 -41.52
CA SER A 10 -15.87 -10.50 -40.08
C SER A 10 -14.83 -9.50 -39.54
N ARG A 11 -15.28 -8.30 -39.21
CA ARG A 11 -14.48 -7.29 -38.51
C ARG A 11 -14.18 -7.82 -37.11
N SER A 12 -13.01 -8.42 -36.94
CA SER A 12 -12.46 -8.76 -35.63
C SER A 12 -12.27 -7.48 -34.82
N THR A 13 -13.07 -7.29 -33.77
CA THR A 13 -12.79 -6.36 -32.67
C THR A 13 -11.69 -6.95 -31.81
N ALA A 14 -10.46 -6.92 -32.31
CA ALA A 14 -9.28 -7.06 -31.48
C ALA A 14 -9.19 -5.85 -30.54
N PRO A 15 -8.79 -6.02 -29.27
CA PRO A 15 -8.58 -4.90 -28.37
C PRO A 15 -7.53 -3.96 -28.99
N SER A 16 -7.82 -2.66 -28.97
CA SER A 16 -7.12 -1.55 -29.63
C SER A 16 -5.69 -1.30 -29.10
N HIS A 17 -4.86 -2.32 -28.97
CA HIS A 17 -3.42 -2.15 -28.77
C HIS A 17 -2.73 -1.72 -30.09
N PHE A 18 -3.37 -1.97 -31.24
CA PHE A 18 -2.83 -1.69 -32.58
C PHE A 18 -2.93 -0.22 -33.03
N VAL A 19 -3.52 0.68 -32.24
CA VAL A 19 -3.68 2.11 -32.60
C VAL A 19 -2.82 3.03 -31.72
N MET A 20 -1.73 2.50 -31.17
CA MET A 20 -0.73 3.32 -30.49
C MET A 20 0.21 3.90 -31.55
N GLY A 21 0.08 5.19 -31.84
CA GLY A 21 0.99 5.87 -32.79
C GLY A 21 2.45 5.73 -32.35
N LYS A 22 3.38 5.72 -33.31
CA LYS A 22 4.83 5.52 -33.10
C LYS A 22 5.42 6.28 -31.91
N HIS A 23 5.03 7.54 -31.72
CA HIS A 23 5.52 8.37 -30.61
C HIS A 23 4.99 7.91 -29.25
N ARG A 24 3.72 7.48 -29.19
CA ARG A 24 3.13 6.95 -27.96
C ARG A 24 3.78 5.62 -27.59
N MET A 25 4.11 4.80 -28.57
CA MET A 25 4.85 3.56 -28.36
C MET A 25 6.27 3.84 -27.84
N ALA A 26 7.00 4.78 -28.45
CA ALA A 26 8.33 5.18 -27.99
C ALA A 26 8.31 5.76 -26.56
N ALA A 27 7.31 6.57 -26.22
CA ALA A 27 7.14 7.10 -24.87
C ALA A 27 6.83 5.98 -23.85
N ALA A 28 6.01 5.00 -24.22
CA ALA A 28 5.72 3.85 -23.37
C ALA A 28 6.97 3.00 -23.13
N ILE A 29 7.77 2.74 -24.17
CA ILE A 29 9.05 2.04 -24.06
C ILE A 29 9.98 2.81 -23.11
N SER A 30 10.17 4.11 -23.33
CA SER A 30 11.03 4.94 -22.48
C SER A 30 10.57 4.95 -21.01
N SER A 31 9.26 4.93 -20.75
CA SER A 31 8.73 4.86 -19.39
C SER A 31 8.99 3.50 -18.74
N LEU A 32 8.89 2.41 -19.51
CA LEU A 32 9.21 1.08 -19.02
C LEU A 32 10.71 0.92 -18.75
N ASP A 33 11.56 1.45 -19.61
CA ASP A 33 13.02 1.45 -19.40
C ASP A 33 13.40 2.21 -18.12
N GLN A 34 12.75 3.35 -17.84
CA GLN A 34 12.94 4.07 -16.58
C GLN A 34 12.50 3.26 -15.37
N GLN A 35 11.36 2.57 -15.44
CA GLN A 35 10.90 1.70 -14.36
C GLN A 35 11.87 0.53 -14.11
N ILE A 36 12.41 -0.06 -15.18
CA ILE A 36 13.43 -1.10 -15.08
C ILE A 36 14.67 -0.56 -14.36
N GLN A 37 15.14 0.64 -14.73
CA GLN A 37 16.30 1.27 -14.08
C GLN A 37 16.04 1.53 -12.60
N PHE A 38 14.89 2.09 -12.22
CA PHE A 38 14.57 2.32 -10.81
C PHE A 38 14.54 1.03 -9.99
N ILE A 39 13.94 -0.04 -10.53
CA ILE A 39 13.89 -1.33 -9.84
C ILE A 39 15.30 -1.91 -9.68
N GLN A 40 16.16 -1.78 -10.69
CA GLN A 40 17.55 -2.23 -10.60
C GLN A 40 18.32 -1.46 -9.51
N GLU A 41 18.20 -0.13 -9.50
CA GLU A 41 18.83 0.70 -8.45
C GLU A 41 18.31 0.36 -7.04
N GLU A 42 17.02 0.06 -6.89
CA GLU A 42 16.44 -0.36 -5.61
C GLU A 42 16.98 -1.72 -5.17
N LEU A 43 17.12 -2.68 -6.09
CA LEU A 43 17.70 -3.99 -5.80
C LEU A 43 19.17 -3.88 -5.38
N ASP A 44 19.97 -3.08 -6.07
CA ASP A 44 21.38 -2.85 -5.72
C ASP A 44 21.51 -2.26 -4.30
N LYS A 45 20.61 -1.34 -3.93
CA LYS A 45 20.55 -0.78 -2.56
C LYS A 45 20.13 -1.85 -1.55
N LEU A 46 19.13 -2.69 -1.86
CA LEU A 46 18.69 -3.77 -1.00
C LEU A 46 19.80 -4.79 -0.73
N GLU A 47 20.65 -5.09 -1.71
CA GLU A 47 21.81 -5.96 -1.53
C GLU A 47 22.84 -5.37 -0.57
N SER A 48 22.97 -4.04 -0.53
CA SER A 48 23.84 -3.34 0.42
C SER A 48 23.29 -3.29 1.84
N TYR A 49 21.98 -3.50 2.03
CA TYR A 49 21.36 -3.42 3.35
C TYR A 49 21.59 -4.70 4.16
N GLY A 50 21.90 -4.52 5.44
CA GLY A 50 22.05 -5.63 6.37
C GLY A 50 20.71 -6.21 6.83
N GLU A 51 20.77 -7.18 7.74
CA GLU A 51 19.57 -7.79 8.29
C GLU A 51 18.65 -6.77 8.99
N ALA A 52 17.36 -6.79 8.63
CA ALA A 52 16.34 -6.02 9.32
C ALA A 52 16.29 -6.35 10.83
N SER A 53 16.68 -7.57 11.22
CA SER A 53 16.74 -8.04 12.60
C SER A 53 17.62 -7.14 13.49
N ILE A 54 18.70 -6.58 12.94
CA ILE A 54 19.66 -5.72 13.65
C ILE A 54 19.03 -4.35 13.89
N VAL A 55 18.53 -3.73 12.83
CA VAL A 55 17.89 -2.40 12.89
C VAL A 55 16.67 -2.43 13.82
N CYS A 56 15.86 -3.49 13.78
CA CYS A 56 14.72 -3.63 14.66
C CYS A 56 15.11 -3.73 16.14
N LYS A 57 16.20 -4.43 16.48
CA LYS A 57 16.69 -4.52 17.88
C LYS A 57 17.18 -3.17 18.38
N GLU A 58 17.93 -2.45 17.55
CA GLU A 58 18.40 -1.09 17.86
C GLU A 58 17.23 -0.13 18.05
N PHE A 59 16.25 -0.19 17.15
CA PHE A 59 15.03 0.60 17.24
C PHE A 59 14.25 0.32 18.54
N LEU A 60 14.06 -0.95 18.90
CA LEU A 60 13.40 -1.32 20.16
C LEU A 60 14.16 -0.79 21.37
N SER A 61 15.49 -0.93 21.40
CA SER A 61 16.34 -0.37 22.46
C SER A 61 16.16 1.14 22.60
N MET A 62 16.10 1.88 21.48
CA MET A 62 15.84 3.32 21.49
C MET A 62 14.46 3.65 22.04
N VAL A 63 13.41 2.95 21.60
CA VAL A 63 12.03 3.17 22.06
C VAL A 63 11.88 2.84 23.55
N GLU A 64 12.52 1.78 24.03
CA GLU A 64 12.49 1.39 25.45
C GLU A 64 13.31 2.34 26.34
N SER A 65 14.33 3.02 25.79
CA SER A 65 15.19 3.91 26.57
C SER A 65 14.49 5.15 27.12
N LYS A 66 13.47 5.66 26.41
CA LYS A 66 12.76 6.89 26.79
C LYS A 66 11.24 6.65 26.82
N PRO A 67 10.59 6.79 27.99
CA PRO A 67 9.15 6.64 28.09
C PRO A 67 8.42 7.73 27.28
N ASP A 68 7.45 7.33 26.49
CA ASP A 68 6.54 8.25 25.79
C ASP A 68 5.50 8.80 26.78
N ALA A 69 5.38 10.13 26.86
CA ALA A 69 4.44 10.81 27.74
C ALA A 69 2.97 10.60 27.35
N LEU A 70 2.70 10.21 26.09
CA LEU A 70 1.36 9.90 25.61
C LEU A 70 0.99 8.43 25.80
N LEU A 71 1.97 7.58 26.12
CA LEU A 71 1.72 6.19 26.46
C LEU A 71 1.63 6.08 27.99
N PRO A 72 0.69 5.26 28.52
CA PRO A 72 0.57 5.05 29.96
C PRO A 72 1.81 4.30 30.48
N VAL A 73 2.85 5.06 30.81
CA VAL A 73 4.05 4.59 31.51
C VAL A 73 3.74 4.65 32.99
N THR A 74 2.86 3.76 33.47
CA THR A 74 2.60 3.72 34.91
C THR A 74 2.62 2.30 35.42
N LYS A 75 3.76 1.94 36.01
CA LYS A 75 3.80 1.12 37.23
C LYS A 75 3.40 2.00 38.42
N GLY A 76 2.20 2.56 38.36
CA GLY A 76 1.61 3.41 39.40
C GLY A 76 0.12 3.07 39.52
N PRO A 77 -0.51 3.28 40.70
CA PRO A 77 -1.91 2.96 40.89
C PRO A 77 -2.74 3.62 39.80
N THR A 78 -3.55 2.83 39.08
CA THR A 78 -4.49 3.34 38.09
C THR A 78 -5.33 4.42 38.77
N ASP A 79 -5.18 5.68 38.36
CA ASP A 79 -5.98 6.74 38.92
C ASP A 79 -7.42 6.51 38.47
N VAL A 80 -8.25 6.07 39.42
CA VAL A 80 -9.65 5.64 39.23
C VAL A 80 -10.49 6.74 38.56
N LYS A 81 -10.03 7.99 38.59
CA LYS A 81 -10.71 9.11 37.89
C LYS A 81 -10.62 9.02 36.36
N TRP A 82 -9.67 8.28 35.80
CA TRP A 82 -9.54 8.08 34.36
C TRP A 82 -10.60 7.13 33.79
N ASP A 83 -11.12 6.22 34.62
CA ASP A 83 -12.19 5.31 34.23
C ASP A 83 -13.44 6.08 33.79
N ARG A 84 -13.69 7.26 34.37
CA ARG A 84 -14.78 8.16 33.95
C ARG A 84 -14.64 8.67 32.51
N TRP A 85 -13.41 8.84 32.01
CA TRP A 85 -13.15 9.36 30.66
C TRP A 85 -13.06 8.24 29.62
N PHE A 86 -12.58 7.05 30.00
CA PHE A 86 -12.29 5.97 29.05
C PHE A 86 -13.18 4.73 29.14
N GLN A 87 -13.89 4.47 30.26
CA GLN A 87 -14.79 3.31 30.35
C GLN A 87 -16.19 3.57 29.77
N GLY A 88 -16.44 4.78 29.27
CA GLY A 88 -17.79 5.20 28.88
C GLY A 88 -18.69 5.35 30.11
N ALA A 89 -19.81 6.05 29.96
CA ALA A 89 -20.70 6.31 31.08
C ALA A 89 -21.30 5.00 31.63
N ASN A 90 -20.76 4.51 32.74
CA ASN A 90 -21.28 3.40 33.54
C ASN A 90 -22.62 3.81 34.18
N GLY A 91 -23.70 3.83 33.40
CA GLY A 91 -25.00 4.19 33.96
C GLY A 91 -26.05 4.73 33.01
N SER A 92 -26.21 4.19 31.80
CA SER A 92 -27.55 4.15 31.23
C SER A 92 -27.68 3.06 30.19
N ARG A 93 -28.56 2.11 30.48
CA ARG A 93 -29.18 1.25 29.47
C ARG A 93 -29.93 2.15 28.48
N ARG A 94 -29.25 2.67 27.45
CA ARG A 94 -29.91 3.18 26.25
C ARG A 94 -29.10 2.81 25.03
N ASN A 95 -29.57 1.72 24.42
CA ASN A 95 -29.46 1.34 23.02
C ASN A 95 -28.35 2.02 22.22
N LYS A 96 -27.28 1.24 22.04
CA LYS A 96 -26.52 1.04 20.81
C LYS A 96 -27.11 1.76 19.58
N ARG A 97 -26.32 2.66 18.99
CA ARG A 97 -25.89 2.63 17.57
C ARG A 97 -25.29 3.98 17.17
N TRP A 98 -24.03 3.93 16.77
CA TRP A 98 -23.48 4.65 15.61
C TRP A 98 -22.59 3.59 14.93
N ILE A 99 -23.00 3.07 13.76
CA ILE A 99 -22.36 3.32 12.46
C ILE A 99 -20.85 3.46 12.60
#